data_AF-A0A8D8PFQ9-F1
#
_entry.id   AF-A0A8D8PFQ9-F1
#
_cell.length_a   1.000
_cell.length_b   1.000
_cell.length_c   1.000
_cell.angle_alpha   90.00
_cell.angle_beta   90.00
_cell.angle_gamma   90.00
#
_symmetry.space_group_name_H-M   'P 1'
#
loop_
_entity.id
_entity.type
_entity.pdbx_description
1 polymer ?
#
loop_
_entity_poly.entity_id
_entity_poly.type
_entity_poly.pdbx_seq_one_letter_code
_entity_poly.pdbx_strand_id
1 'polypeptide(L)'
;MCPSRRTCWNRWSRSSAGRFFFYARQEDLHVRIVPAGRSPQGADIDALCVAPRNIERQKYFGSFFELLKKQPKMTECRTVQEAFVPVVKMIFDGIEIDLLFARLALKEIP
;
A
#
# COMPACT_ATOMS: atom_id res chain seq x y z
N MET A 1 -24.70 3.09 -8.33
CA MET A 1 -25.02 2.46 -7.03
C MET A 1 -23.72 2.03 -6.36
N CYS A 2 -23.25 2.78 -5.37
CA CYS A 2 -22.09 2.39 -4.55
C CYS A 2 -22.59 1.43 -3.46
N PRO A 3 -22.20 0.14 -3.46
CA PRO A 3 -22.49 -0.70 -2.32
C PRO A 3 -21.68 -0.15 -1.14
N SER A 4 -22.36 -0.01 0.00
CA SER A 4 -21.88 0.38 1.33
C SER A 4 -20.35 0.51 1.51
N ARG A 5 -19.90 1.59 2.17
CA ARG A 5 -18.50 1.92 2.56
C ARG A 5 -17.70 0.84 3.33
N ARG A 6 -18.17 -0.41 3.41
CA ARG A 6 -17.61 -1.52 4.19
C ARG A 6 -17.29 -2.80 3.38
N THR A 7 -17.38 -2.81 2.04
CA THR A 7 -17.22 -4.08 1.28
C THR A 7 -16.16 -4.09 0.18
N CYS A 8 -15.45 -2.98 -0.07
CA CYS A 8 -14.38 -2.94 -1.08
C CYS A 8 -12.99 -3.14 -0.46
N TRP A 9 -12.76 -4.30 0.17
CA TRP A 9 -11.47 -4.66 0.75
C TRP A 9 -10.55 -5.27 -0.32
N ASN A 10 -9.24 -5.04 -0.20
CA ASN A 10 -8.19 -5.44 -1.14
C ASN A 10 -8.31 -4.75 -2.51
N ARG A 11 -8.66 -3.46 -2.51
CA ARG A 11 -8.89 -2.69 -3.73
C ARG A 11 -8.09 -1.40 -3.75
N TRP A 12 -7.55 -1.10 -4.93
CA TRP A 12 -7.05 0.22 -5.27
C TRP A 12 -8.22 1.14 -5.64
N SER A 13 -8.29 2.29 -4.99
CA SER A 13 -9.27 3.34 -5.24
C SER A 13 -8.55 4.63 -5.63
N ARG A 14 -8.90 5.20 -6.79
CA ARG A 14 -8.40 6.51 -7.22
C ARG A 14 -9.42 7.58 -6.84
N SER A 15 -9.03 8.54 -6.01
CA SER A 15 -9.85 9.71 -5.73
C SER A 15 -9.91 10.63 -6.95
N SER A 16 -10.96 11.47 -7.02
CA SER A 16 -11.11 12.53 -8.02
C SER A 16 -9.97 13.56 -8.03
N ALA A 17 -9.16 13.62 -6.95
CA ALA A 17 -7.95 14.43 -6.87
C ALA A 17 -6.68 13.69 -7.32
N GLY A 18 -6.79 12.51 -7.95
CA GLY A 18 -5.65 11.72 -8.44
C GLY A 18 -4.90 10.92 -7.37
N ARG A 19 -5.27 11.03 -6.08
CA ARG A 19 -4.68 10.21 -5.01
C ARG A 19 -5.16 8.77 -5.10
N PHE A 20 -4.23 7.83 -5.11
CA PHE A 20 -4.50 6.42 -4.96
C PHE A 20 -4.55 6.03 -3.49
N PHE A 21 -5.55 5.25 -3.14
CA PHE A 21 -5.69 4.63 -1.83
C PHE A 21 -5.82 3.14 -2.05
N PHE A 22 -4.96 2.36 -1.42
CA PHE A 22 -5.19 0.94 -1.27
C PHE A 22 -5.74 0.70 0.12
N TYR A 23 -6.88 0.00 0.18
CA TYR A 23 -7.46 -0.45 1.43
C TYR A 23 -7.39 -1.98 1.44
N ALA A 24 -6.50 -2.54 2.27
CA ALA A 24 -6.49 -3.96 2.58
C ALA A 24 -6.88 -4.16 4.05
N ARG A 25 -7.62 -5.24 4.32
CA ARG A 25 -7.86 -5.75 5.66
C ARG A 25 -7.60 -7.24 5.65
N GLN A 26 -6.47 -7.64 6.22
CA GLN A 26 -6.12 -9.02 6.46
C GLN A 26 -5.59 -9.10 7.89
N GLU A 27 -6.29 -9.81 8.77
CA GLU A 27 -5.92 -10.07 10.18
C GLU A 27 -5.18 -8.89 10.87
N ASP A 28 -5.92 -7.79 11.09
CA ASP A 28 -5.46 -6.56 11.76
C ASP A 28 -4.49 -5.63 11.02
N LEU A 29 -4.11 -5.93 9.77
CA LEU A 29 -3.43 -4.95 8.91
C LEU A 29 -4.43 -3.92 8.37
N HIS A 30 -4.53 -2.75 9.01
CA HIS A 30 -5.15 -1.56 8.43
C HIS A 30 -4.10 -0.80 7.62
N VAL A 31 -3.80 -1.25 6.40
CA VAL A 31 -2.82 -0.55 5.57
C VAL A 31 -3.50 0.63 4.90
N ARG A 32 -3.04 1.83 5.26
CA ARG A 32 -3.36 3.05 4.51
C ARG A 32 -2.15 3.42 3.69
N ILE A 33 -2.28 3.35 2.37
CA ILE A 33 -1.29 3.91 1.46
C ILE A 33 -1.56 5.41 1.34
N VAL A 34 -0.62 6.23 1.80
CA VAL A 34 -0.65 7.68 1.60
C VAL A 34 0.41 8.09 0.58
N PRO A 35 0.07 8.89 -0.45
CA PRO A 35 1.08 9.43 -1.34
C PRO A 35 2.00 10.37 -0.55
N ALA A 36 3.32 10.20 -0.65
CA ALA A 36 4.30 10.99 0.09
C ALA A 36 4.50 12.40 -0.49
N GLY A 37 3.84 12.74 -1.61
CA GLY A 37 3.96 14.05 -2.23
C GLY A 37 2.93 14.32 -3.34
N ARG A 38 3.06 15.50 -3.97
CA ARG A 38 2.31 15.89 -5.17
C ARG A 38 3.14 15.53 -6.41
N SER A 39 2.89 14.37 -7.00
CA SER A 39 3.58 13.95 -8.22
C SER A 39 3.03 14.69 -9.45
N PRO A 40 3.89 15.20 -10.35
CA PRO A 40 3.50 15.59 -11.72
C PRO A 40 2.85 14.41 -12.46
N GLN A 41 2.04 14.72 -13.48
CA GLN A 41 1.39 13.69 -14.31
C GLN A 41 2.46 12.85 -15.01
N GLY A 42 2.60 11.58 -14.61
CA GLY A 42 3.59 10.64 -15.16
C GLY A 42 4.83 10.40 -14.29
N ALA A 43 4.89 10.91 -13.06
CA ALA A 43 5.96 10.62 -12.11
C ALA A 43 5.59 9.50 -11.12
N ASP A 44 6.62 8.85 -10.56
CA ASP A 44 6.51 7.78 -9.57
C ASP A 44 5.68 8.23 -8.35
N ILE A 45 4.91 7.28 -7.80
CA ILE A 45 4.10 7.53 -6.61
C ILE A 45 4.83 6.94 -5.40
N ASP A 46 5.43 7.81 -4.61
CA ASP A 46 5.86 7.45 -3.27
C ASP A 46 4.64 7.18 -2.39
N ALA A 47 4.66 6.06 -1.70
CA ALA A 47 3.55 5.55 -0.93
C ALA A 47 4.05 5.10 0.45
N LEU A 48 3.35 5.43 1.52
CA LEU A 48 3.67 4.92 2.86
C LEU A 48 2.58 3.98 3.36
N CYS A 49 2.94 2.72 3.62
CA CYS A 49 2.14 1.74 4.34
C CYS A 49 2.33 1.96 5.85
N VAL A 50 1.28 2.47 6.49
CA VAL A 50 1.24 2.62 7.95
C VAL A 50 0.58 1.39 8.57
N ALA A 51 1.20 0.81 9.60
CA ALA A 51 0.66 -0.33 10.35
C ALA A 51 0.70 -0.10 11.89
N PRO A 52 -0.22 -0.69 12.67
CA PRO A 52 -0.21 -0.61 14.13
C PRO A 52 0.91 -1.44 14.76
N ARG A 53 1.11 -1.28 16.06
CA ARG A 53 2.29 -1.81 16.79
C ARG A 53 2.43 -3.33 16.74
N ASN A 54 1.31 -4.06 16.60
CA ASN A 54 1.21 -5.52 16.55
C ASN A 54 1.56 -6.11 15.18
N ILE A 55 1.77 -5.27 14.15
CA ILE A 55 2.16 -5.71 12.82
C ILE A 55 3.66 -5.60 12.66
N GLU A 56 4.30 -6.74 12.41
CA GLU A 56 5.73 -6.83 12.21
C GLU A 56 6.12 -6.64 10.75
N ARG A 57 7.37 -6.24 10.52
CA ARG A 57 7.94 -6.03 9.18
C ARG A 57 7.94 -7.32 8.34
N GLN A 58 8.06 -8.49 8.97
CA GLN A 58 7.99 -9.79 8.34
C GLN A 58 6.61 -10.03 7.69
N LYS A 59 5.52 -9.58 8.32
CA LYS A 59 4.17 -9.66 7.74
C LYS A 59 4.00 -8.75 6.53
N TYR A 60 4.68 -7.60 6.53
CA TYR A 60 4.70 -6.66 5.41
C TYR A 60 5.37 -7.27 4.17
N PHE A 61 6.57 -7.82 4.30
CA PHE A 61 7.30 -8.44 3.17
C PHE A 61 6.81 -9.86 2.81
N GLY A 62 6.08 -10.52 3.71
CA GLY A 62 5.46 -11.83 3.46
C GLY A 62 4.02 -11.71 2.99
N SER A 63 3.06 -11.86 3.93
CA SER A 63 1.63 -11.95 3.62
C SER A 63 1.08 -10.78 2.81
N PHE A 64 1.49 -9.55 3.14
CA PHE A 64 0.96 -8.36 2.47
C PHE A 64 1.53 -8.21 1.06
N PHE A 65 2.82 -8.47 0.87
CA PHE A 65 3.45 -8.51 -0.45
C PHE A 65 2.78 -9.54 -1.38
N GLU A 66 2.49 -10.75 -0.88
CA GLU A 66 1.76 -11.76 -1.64
C GLU A 66 0.33 -11.33 -1.99
N LEU A 67 -0.31 -10.54 -1.12
CA LEU A 67 -1.63 -9.95 -1.39
C LEU A 67 -1.57 -8.88 -2.49
N LEU A 68 -0.50 -8.07 -2.53
CA LEU A 68 -0.28 -7.11 -3.62
C LEU A 68 -0.07 -7.81 -4.96
N LYS A 69 0.70 -8.90 -4.99
CA LYS A 69 0.95 -9.70 -6.20
C LYS A 69 -0.31 -10.32 -6.79
N LYS A 70 -1.33 -10.60 -5.99
CA LYS A 70 -2.61 -11.16 -6.45
C LYS A 70 -3.48 -10.16 -7.22
N GLN A 71 -3.12 -8.88 -7.25
CA GLN A 71 -3.89 -7.86 -7.95
C GLN A 71 -3.72 -8.01 -9.48
N PRO A 72 -4.81 -8.06 -10.26
CA PRO A 72 -4.73 -8.33 -11.70
C PRO A 72 -4.01 -7.25 -12.51
N LYS A 73 -3.92 -6.03 -11.97
CA LYS A 73 -3.25 -4.87 -12.58
C LYS A 73 -1.80 -4.68 -12.13
N MET A 74 -1.28 -5.64 -11.37
CA MET A 74 0.05 -5.58 -10.78
C MET A 74 1.10 -6.17 -11.72
N THR A 75 2.14 -5.40 -11.99
CA THR A 75 3.31 -5.82 -12.75
C THR A 75 4.58 -5.42 -11.99
N GLU A 76 5.68 -6.13 -12.24
CA GLU A 76 7.01 -5.80 -11.70
C GLU A 76 7.09 -5.60 -10.16
N CYS A 77 6.36 -6.41 -9.41
CA CYS A 77 6.34 -6.37 -7.95
C CYS A 77 7.59 -7.02 -7.32
N ARG A 78 8.41 -6.25 -6.61
CA ARG A 78 9.63 -6.71 -5.93
C ARG A 78 9.86 -6.03 -4.59
N THR A 79 10.58 -6.71 -3.70
CA THR A 79 11.01 -6.18 -2.41
C THR A 79 12.48 -5.81 -2.44
N VAL A 80 12.87 -4.68 -1.84
CA VAL A 80 14.27 -4.30 -1.62
C VAL A 80 14.46 -4.15 -0.11
N GLN A 81 14.98 -5.19 0.54
CA GLN A 81 15.13 -5.24 2.01
C GLN A 81 16.52 -4.83 2.48
N GLU A 82 17.50 -4.90 1.59
CA GLU A 82 18.91 -4.62 1.82
C GLU A 82 19.25 -3.12 1.77
N ALA A 83 18.29 -2.29 1.35
CA ALA A 83 18.44 -0.83 1.33
C ALA A 83 18.36 -0.23 2.74
N PHE A 84 18.90 0.99 2.90
CA PHE A 84 18.83 1.74 4.16
C PHE A 84 17.40 1.93 4.66
N VAL A 85 16.45 2.13 3.73
CA VAL A 85 15.01 2.10 4.00
C VAL A 85 14.38 0.98 3.17
N PRO A 86 13.91 -0.10 3.81
CA PRO A 86 13.25 -1.20 3.10
C PRO A 86 11.99 -0.74 2.37
N VAL A 87 11.86 -1.13 1.09
CA VAL A 87 10.79 -0.68 0.19
C VAL A 87 10.24 -1.83 -0.65
N VAL A 88 8.96 -1.76 -0.99
CA VAL A 88 8.32 -2.61 -2.01
C VAL A 88 8.11 -1.74 -3.25
N LYS A 89 8.74 -2.12 -4.36
CA LYS A 89 8.56 -1.45 -5.65
C LYS A 89 7.57 -2.23 -6.49
N MET A 90 6.66 -1.53 -7.14
CA MET A 90 5.64 -2.15 -7.98
C MET A 90 5.21 -1.24 -9.12
N ILE A 91 4.66 -1.84 -10.18
CA ILE A 91 3.92 -1.12 -11.20
C ILE A 91 2.46 -1.52 -11.10
N PHE A 92 1.57 -0.55 -10.89
CA PHE A 92 0.13 -0.78 -10.85
C PHE A 92 -0.54 0.01 -11.96
N ASP A 93 -1.17 -0.68 -12.92
CA ASP A 93 -1.88 -0.05 -14.04
C ASP A 93 -0.97 0.89 -14.87
N GLY A 94 0.31 0.53 -15.00
CA GLY A 94 1.33 1.32 -15.72
C GLY A 94 1.95 2.47 -14.91
N ILE A 95 1.71 2.52 -13.60
CA ILE A 95 2.25 3.57 -12.71
C ILE A 95 3.22 2.94 -11.72
N GLU A 96 4.44 3.47 -11.66
CA GLU A 96 5.45 3.08 -10.67
C GLU A 96 5.06 3.58 -9.27
N ILE A 97 5.10 2.67 -8.29
CA ILE A 97 4.77 2.93 -6.89
C ILE A 97 5.88 2.37 -6.00
N ASP A 98 6.43 3.26 -5.18
CA ASP A 98 7.42 2.94 -4.14
C ASP A 98 6.71 2.90 -2.78
N LEU A 99 6.44 1.69 -2.27
CA LEU A 99 5.75 1.50 -1.00
C LEU A 99 6.73 1.26 0.16
N LEU A 100 6.81 2.24 1.04
CA LEU A 100 7.56 2.21 2.28
C LEU A 100 6.70 1.64 3.42
N PHE A 101 7.33 1.11 4.46
CA PHE A 101 6.64 0.60 5.65
C PHE A 101 6.99 1.42 6.89
N ALA A 102 5.96 1.92 7.59
CA ALA A 102 6.06 2.53 8.91
C ALA A 102 5.15 1.83 9.91
N ARG A 103 5.69 1.57 11.09
CA ARG A 103 4.94 0.99 12.21
C ARG A 103 4.73 2.07 13.27
N LEU A 104 3.47 2.30 13.64
CA LEU A 104 3.10 3.21 14.71
C LEU A 104 3.06 2.49 16.06
N ALA A 105 3.39 3.19 17.13
CA ALA A 105 3.24 2.71 18.50
C ALA A 105 1.77 2.72 18.98
N LEU A 106 0.81 2.67 18.06
CA LEU A 106 -0.63 2.68 18.33
C LEU A 106 -1.19 1.26 18.26
N LYS A 107 -2.25 0.98 19.03
CA LYS A 107 -2.98 -0.30 18.93
C LYS A 107 -3.75 -0.41 17.62
N GLU A 108 -4.27 0.71 17.11
CA GLU A 108 -5.08 0.80 15.90
C GLU A 108 -4.72 2.08 15.12
N ILE A 109 -5.03 2.12 13.82
CA ILE A 109 -4.79 3.28 12.96
C ILE A 109 -6.06 4.13 12.88
N PRO A 110 -5.98 5.45 13.18
CA PRO A 110 -7.13 6.36 13.17
C PRO A 110 -7.66 6.70 11.76
#